data_AF-A0A4S5CPH8-F1
#
_entry.id   AF-A0A4S5CPH8-F1
#
_cell.length_a   1.000
_cell.length_b   1.000
_cell.length_c   1.000
_cell.angle_alpha   90.00
_cell.angle_beta   90.00
_cell.angle_gamma   90.00
#
_symmetry.space_group_name_H-M   'P 1'
#
loop_
_entity.id
_entity.type
_entity.pdbx_description
1 polymer ?
#
loop_
_entity_poly.entity_id
_entity_poly.type
_entity_poly.pdbx_seq_one_letter_code
_entity_poly.pdbx_strand_id
1 'polypeptide(L)'
;MLDNGVLWTEQEESFLKANYKTMTHKEMSQHMNRTVEAVRHRCKFLGLAKSPHWTATETAFLASNIHNMSQSAIAKKLGRSLASVQKRALRQGLCNPKADIWTEEDNAFITANQLSMTSTEIAEKLGRTVGAVKLQAHKLRWSAINNEGQKDLVTPT
;
A
#
# COMPACT_ATOMS: atom_id res chain seq x y z
N MET A 1 13.95 -30.19 28.12
CA MET A 1 13.81 -30.15 26.65
C MET A 1 12.34 -29.93 26.37
N LEU A 2 11.98 -28.85 25.66
CA LEU A 2 10.59 -28.62 25.29
C LEU A 2 10.22 -29.64 24.22
N ASP A 3 9.19 -30.44 24.51
CA ASP A 3 8.63 -31.43 23.60
C ASP A 3 8.11 -30.70 22.35
N ASN A 4 8.93 -30.69 21.30
CA ASN A 4 8.71 -29.96 20.05
C ASN A 4 7.76 -30.71 19.10
N GLY A 5 6.90 -31.59 19.63
CA GLY A 5 5.67 -32.10 19.02
C GLY A 5 5.69 -32.21 17.50
N VAL A 6 6.25 -33.31 16.99
CA VAL A 6 6.33 -33.60 15.54
C VAL A 6 4.94 -33.64 14.88
N LEU A 7 3.87 -33.85 15.67
CA LEU A 7 2.48 -33.91 15.22
C LEU A 7 1.65 -32.77 15.82
N TRP A 8 0.75 -32.22 15.00
CA TRP A 8 -0.25 -31.23 15.38
C TRP A 8 -1.52 -31.93 15.84
N THR A 9 -2.07 -31.56 16.99
CA THR A 9 -3.33 -32.14 17.47
C THR A 9 -4.55 -31.42 16.89
N GLU A 10 -5.71 -32.07 16.91
CA GLU A 10 -6.98 -31.45 16.48
C GLU A 10 -7.36 -30.24 17.34
N GLN A 11 -7.02 -30.26 18.64
CA GLN A 11 -7.25 -29.15 19.57
C GLN A 11 -6.42 -27.94 19.18
N GLU A 12 -5.15 -28.17 18.86
CA GLU A 12 -4.23 -27.15 18.36
C GLU A 12 -4.70 -26.53 17.04
N GLU A 13 -5.13 -27.36 16.08
CA GLU A 13 -5.69 -26.85 14.83
C GLU A 13 -6.99 -26.06 15.03
N SER A 14 -7.88 -26.55 15.90
CA SER A 14 -9.14 -25.90 16.21
C SER A 14 -8.90 -24.54 16.85
N PHE A 15 -7.91 -24.45 17.74
CA PHE A 15 -7.46 -23.20 18.33
C PHE A 15 -6.94 -22.23 17.26
N LEU A 16 -6.11 -22.69 16.31
CA LEU A 16 -5.65 -21.85 15.19
C LEU A 16 -6.83 -21.36 14.35
N LYS A 17 -7.76 -22.24 13.97
CA LYS A 17 -8.96 -21.91 13.16
C LYS A 17 -9.86 -20.88 13.86
N ALA A 18 -9.98 -20.95 15.18
CA ALA A 18 -10.77 -20.00 15.97
C ALA A 18 -10.07 -18.64 16.13
N ASN A 19 -8.74 -18.61 16.26
CA ASN A 19 -8.02 -17.42 16.72
C ASN A 19 -7.15 -16.71 15.67
N TYR A 20 -6.95 -17.28 14.47
CA TYR A 20 -6.02 -16.71 13.47
C TYR A 20 -6.37 -15.28 13.02
N LYS A 21 -7.62 -14.84 13.18
CA LYS A 21 -8.05 -13.47 12.82
C LYS A 21 -7.72 -12.45 13.92
N THR A 22 -7.78 -12.85 15.18
CA THR A 22 -7.67 -11.95 16.34
C THR A 22 -6.27 -11.98 16.93
N MET A 23 -5.65 -13.15 17.06
CA MET A 23 -4.33 -13.32 17.67
C MET A 23 -3.20 -13.22 16.63
N THR A 24 -2.03 -12.78 17.07
CA THR A 24 -0.77 -12.86 16.34
C THR A 24 -0.19 -14.27 16.42
N HIS A 25 0.70 -14.63 15.49
CA HIS A 25 1.41 -15.91 15.58
C HIS A 25 2.21 -16.05 16.87
N LYS A 26 2.70 -14.94 17.44
CA LYS A 26 3.44 -14.91 18.71
C LYS A 26 2.54 -15.24 19.90
N GLU A 27 1.35 -14.66 19.97
CA GLU A 27 0.40 -14.97 21.04
C GLU A 27 -0.09 -16.42 20.94
N MET A 28 -0.40 -16.89 19.73
CA MET A 28 -0.78 -18.30 19.51
C MET A 28 0.37 -19.26 19.86
N SER A 29 1.62 -18.89 19.55
CA SER A 29 2.79 -19.71 19.88
C SER A 29 3.02 -19.80 21.38
N GLN A 30 2.82 -18.69 22.11
CA GLN A 30 2.89 -18.66 23.57
C GLN A 30 1.80 -19.52 24.22
N HIS A 31 0.57 -19.46 23.70
CA HIS A 31 -0.55 -20.26 24.22
C HIS A 31 -0.33 -21.77 24.05
N MET A 32 0.28 -22.18 22.94
CA MET A 32 0.46 -23.59 22.58
C MET A 32 1.86 -24.12 22.90
N ASN A 33 2.73 -23.29 23.48
CA ASN A 33 4.13 -23.60 23.75
C ASN A 33 4.89 -24.12 22.50
N ARG A 34 4.60 -23.53 21.33
CA ARG A 34 5.28 -23.83 20.05
C ARG A 34 6.14 -22.66 19.61
N THR A 35 7.00 -22.89 18.62
CA THR A 35 7.72 -21.80 17.97
C THR A 35 6.77 -20.97 17.10
N VAL A 36 7.01 -19.66 17.01
CA VAL A 36 6.26 -18.75 16.11
C VAL A 36 6.27 -19.27 14.68
N GLU A 37 7.40 -19.86 14.27
CA GLU A 37 7.60 -20.40 12.94
C GLU A 37 6.73 -21.63 12.67
N ALA A 38 6.64 -22.57 13.63
CA ALA A 38 5.75 -23.72 13.51
C ALA A 38 4.29 -23.28 13.34
N VAL A 39 3.84 -22.33 14.16
CA VAL A 39 2.48 -21.75 14.05
C VAL A 39 2.27 -21.10 12.68
N ARG A 40 3.20 -20.27 12.21
CA ARG A 40 3.13 -19.62 10.90
C ARG A 40 3.01 -20.66 9.77
N HIS A 41 3.82 -21.71 9.81
CA HIS A 41 3.78 -22.78 8.82
C HIS A 41 2.46 -23.56 8.86
N ARG A 42 1.94 -23.86 10.05
CA ARG A 42 0.66 -24.57 10.17
C ARG A 42 -0.53 -23.73 9.75
N CYS A 43 -0.58 -22.45 10.12
CA CYS A 43 -1.60 -21.53 9.63
C CYS A 43 -1.59 -21.47 8.09
N LYS A 44 -0.40 -21.41 7.48
CA LYS A 44 -0.28 -21.46 6.01
C LYS A 44 -0.81 -22.77 5.43
N PHE A 45 -0.47 -23.91 6.02
CA PHE A 45 -0.96 -25.23 5.59
C PHE A 45 -2.49 -25.34 5.68
N LEU A 46 -3.09 -24.78 6.74
CA LEU A 46 -4.53 -24.74 6.95
C LEU A 46 -5.26 -23.62 6.18
N GLY A 47 -4.56 -22.83 5.36
CA GLY A 47 -5.16 -21.71 4.63
C GLY A 47 -5.62 -20.53 5.50
N LEU A 48 -5.12 -20.43 6.73
CA LEU A 48 -5.51 -19.42 7.71
C LEU A 48 -4.74 -18.11 7.46
N ALA A 49 -5.32 -17.22 6.66
CA ALA A 49 -4.75 -15.91 6.36
C ALA A 49 -5.62 -14.78 6.91
N LYS A 50 -5.00 -13.80 7.58
CA LYS A 50 -5.71 -12.61 8.10
C LYS A 50 -6.30 -11.75 6.98
N SER A 51 -5.59 -11.65 5.86
CA SER A 51 -6.04 -10.89 4.71
C SER A 51 -6.59 -11.84 3.64
N PRO A 52 -7.82 -11.58 3.13
CA PRO A 52 -8.38 -12.38 2.04
C PRO A 52 -7.49 -12.30 0.80
N HIS A 53 -7.53 -13.36 0.00
CA HIS A 53 -6.83 -13.41 -1.28
C HIS A 53 -7.42 -12.39 -2.25
N TRP A 54 -6.56 -11.82 -3.10
CA TRP A 54 -6.98 -10.93 -4.17
C TRP A 54 -7.78 -11.70 -5.21
N THR A 55 -9.01 -11.30 -5.46
CA THR A 55 -9.84 -11.87 -6.53
C THR A 55 -9.42 -11.31 -7.88
N ALA A 56 -9.88 -11.95 -8.96
CA ALA A 56 -9.71 -11.45 -10.32
C ALA A 56 -10.41 -10.09 -10.51
N THR A 57 -11.58 -9.89 -9.90
CA THR A 57 -12.33 -8.63 -9.99
C THR A 57 -11.62 -7.47 -9.30
N GLU A 58 -11.08 -7.68 -8.10
CA GLU A 58 -10.31 -6.65 -7.38
C GLU A 58 -9.00 -6.33 -8.10
N THR A 59 -8.38 -7.35 -8.69
CA THR A 59 -7.18 -7.21 -9.51
C THR A 59 -7.45 -6.36 -10.76
N ALA A 60 -8.52 -6.65 -11.49
CA ALA A 60 -8.91 -5.86 -12.66
C ALA A 60 -9.27 -4.43 -12.27
N PHE A 61 -10.03 -4.26 -11.18
CA PHE A 61 -10.37 -2.94 -10.65
C PHE A 61 -9.11 -2.12 -10.32
N LEU A 62 -8.14 -2.72 -9.64
CA LEU A 62 -6.86 -2.07 -9.35
C LEU A 62 -6.17 -1.62 -10.64
N ALA A 63 -6.00 -2.50 -11.62
CA ALA A 63 -5.33 -2.20 -12.88
C ALA A 63 -6.00 -1.06 -13.66
N SER A 64 -7.33 -1.03 -13.74
CA SER A 64 -8.05 0.00 -14.50
C SER A 64 -8.11 1.36 -13.79
N ASN A 65 -7.94 1.40 -12.46
CA ASN A 65 -8.14 2.63 -11.68
C ASN A 65 -6.83 3.21 -11.13
N ILE A 66 -5.71 2.47 -11.15
CA ILE A 66 -4.43 2.91 -10.55
C ILE A 66 -3.90 4.23 -11.12
N HIS A 67 -4.26 4.55 -12.37
CA HIS A 67 -3.84 5.79 -13.06
C HIS A 67 -4.82 6.95 -12.92
N ASN A 68 -6.07 6.68 -12.51
CA ASN A 68 -7.15 7.67 -12.42
C ASN A 68 -7.56 7.98 -10.98
N MET A 69 -7.11 7.16 -10.02
CA MET A 69 -7.48 7.25 -8.62
C MET A 69 -6.27 7.02 -7.73
N SER A 70 -6.19 7.76 -6.62
CA SER A 70 -5.17 7.50 -5.61
C SER A 70 -5.33 6.10 -5.01
N GLN A 71 -4.21 5.47 -4.65
CA GLN A 71 -4.20 4.14 -4.02
C GLN A 71 -5.00 4.11 -2.71
N SER A 72 -5.09 5.24 -2.00
CA SER A 72 -5.92 5.41 -0.81
C SER A 72 -7.42 5.32 -1.13
N ALA A 73 -7.86 5.96 -2.22
CA ALA A 73 -9.25 5.86 -2.66
C ALA A 73 -9.59 4.44 -3.15
N ILE A 74 -8.66 3.79 -3.86
CA ILE A 74 -8.81 2.38 -4.29
C ILE A 74 -8.90 1.46 -3.07
N ALA A 75 -8.05 1.66 -2.06
CA ALA A 75 -8.07 0.89 -0.81
C ALA A 75 -9.42 0.97 -0.10
N LYS A 76 -10.00 2.18 0.00
CA LYS A 76 -11.34 2.39 0.55
C LYS A 76 -12.42 1.66 -0.25
N LYS A 77 -12.41 1.77 -1.59
CA LYS A 77 -13.40 1.10 -2.46
C LYS A 77 -13.31 -0.43 -2.38
N LEU A 78 -12.10 -0.98 -2.24
CA LEU A 78 -11.88 -2.43 -2.14
C LEU A 78 -12.02 -2.97 -0.71
N GLY A 79 -12.25 -2.11 0.30
CA GLY A 79 -12.26 -2.53 1.71
C GLY A 79 -10.92 -3.14 2.16
N ARG A 80 -9.81 -2.68 1.57
CA ARG A 80 -8.46 -3.19 1.86
C ARG A 80 -7.58 -2.13 2.50
N SER A 81 -6.51 -2.57 3.16
CA SER A 81 -5.49 -1.65 3.64
C SER A 81 -4.67 -1.06 2.48
N LEU A 82 -4.23 0.18 2.62
CA LEU A 82 -3.36 0.86 1.65
C LEU A 82 -2.10 0.04 1.34
N ALA A 83 -1.46 -0.53 2.37
CA ALA A 83 -0.29 -1.38 2.21
C ALA A 83 -0.57 -2.64 1.37
N SER A 84 -1.77 -3.23 1.49
CA SER A 84 -2.16 -4.39 0.66
C SER A 84 -2.32 -4.00 -0.81
N VAL A 85 -2.93 -2.85 -1.07
CA VAL A 85 -3.08 -2.29 -2.43
C VAL A 85 -1.72 -1.97 -3.05
N GLN A 86 -0.86 -1.26 -2.33
CA GLN A 86 0.51 -0.95 -2.76
C GLN A 86 1.31 -2.20 -3.11
N LYS A 87 1.29 -3.20 -2.22
CA LYS A 87 2.00 -4.47 -2.45
C LYS A 87 1.42 -5.24 -3.64
N ARG A 88 0.11 -5.16 -3.87
CA ARG A 88 -0.52 -5.80 -5.04
C ARG A 88 -0.14 -5.09 -6.33
N ALA A 89 -0.25 -3.76 -6.37
CA ALA A 89 0.11 -2.95 -7.53
C ALA A 89 1.57 -3.19 -7.92
N LEU A 90 2.47 -3.25 -6.93
CA LEU A 90 3.87 -3.58 -7.14
C LEU A 90 4.06 -4.97 -7.77
N ARG A 91 3.39 -5.99 -7.24
CA ARG A 91 3.45 -7.36 -7.76
C ARG A 91 2.91 -7.49 -9.19
N GLN A 92 2.05 -6.57 -9.61
CA GLN A 92 1.48 -6.54 -10.96
C GLN A 92 2.26 -5.64 -11.91
N GLY A 93 3.34 -5.00 -11.45
CA GLY A 93 4.09 -4.03 -12.25
C GLY A 93 3.31 -2.75 -12.55
N LEU A 94 2.19 -2.52 -11.85
CA LEU A 94 1.33 -1.34 -12.04
C LEU A 94 1.89 -0.09 -11.36
N CYS A 95 2.78 -0.27 -10.39
CA CYS A 95 3.55 0.81 -9.80
C CYS A 95 5.01 0.41 -9.67
N ASN A 96 5.91 1.37 -9.95
CA ASN A 96 7.31 1.25 -9.63
C ASN A 96 7.58 2.07 -8.36
N PRO A 97 8.03 1.48 -7.24
CA PRO A 97 8.32 2.21 -6.02
C PRO A 97 9.41 3.27 -6.20
N LYS A 98 10.24 3.14 -7.24
CA LYS A 98 11.30 4.10 -7.61
C LYS A 98 10.82 5.16 -8.61
N ALA A 99 9.72 4.89 -9.32
CA ALA A 99 9.15 5.77 -10.32
C ALA A 99 7.63 5.75 -10.12
N ASP A 100 7.20 6.33 -9.02
CA ASP A 100 5.77 6.48 -8.78
C ASP A 100 5.25 7.50 -9.79
N ILE A 101 4.34 7.05 -10.66
CA ILE A 101 3.67 7.89 -11.65
C ILE A 101 2.81 8.87 -10.84
N TRP A 102 3.15 10.15 -10.94
CA TRP A 102 2.31 11.23 -10.47
C TRP A 102 1.23 11.47 -11.50
N THR A 103 -0.04 11.29 -11.12
CA THR A 103 -1.15 11.56 -12.03
C THR A 103 -1.35 13.07 -12.20
N GLU A 104 -2.15 13.46 -13.19
CA GLU A 104 -2.47 14.87 -13.41
C GLU A 104 -3.25 15.43 -12.21
N GLU A 105 -4.12 14.64 -11.60
CA GLU A 105 -4.84 15.02 -10.38
C GLU A 105 -3.90 15.18 -9.19
N ASP A 106 -2.91 14.29 -9.03
CA ASP A 106 -1.91 14.42 -7.97
C ASP A 106 -1.12 15.72 -8.16
N ASN A 107 -0.71 16.03 -9.39
CA ASN A 107 0.05 17.25 -9.73
C ASN A 107 -0.80 18.52 -9.53
N ALA A 108 -2.05 18.51 -9.98
CA ALA A 108 -2.99 19.61 -9.81
C ALA A 108 -3.27 19.85 -8.32
N PHE A 109 -3.47 18.78 -7.55
CA PHE A 109 -3.68 18.88 -6.11
C PHE A 109 -2.47 19.46 -5.39
N ILE A 110 -1.25 18.99 -5.69
CA ILE A 110 -0.01 19.57 -5.13
C ILE A 110 0.10 21.04 -5.50
N THR A 111 -0.10 21.40 -6.77
CA THR A 111 0.07 22.78 -7.25
C THR A 111 -0.93 23.74 -6.62
N ALA A 112 -2.19 23.31 -6.48
CA ALA A 112 -3.25 24.12 -5.87
C ALA A 112 -3.10 24.28 -4.36
N ASN A 113 -2.52 23.29 -3.66
CA ASN A 113 -2.50 23.27 -2.20
C ASN A 113 -1.11 23.52 -1.58
N GLN A 114 -0.03 23.61 -2.37
CA GLN A 114 1.33 23.83 -1.84
C GLN A 114 1.54 25.16 -1.10
N LEU A 115 0.62 26.13 -1.27
CA LEU A 115 0.67 27.43 -0.59
C LEU A 115 -0.19 27.46 0.68
N SER A 116 -1.18 26.58 0.80
CA SER A 116 -2.17 26.56 1.87
C SER A 116 -2.01 25.37 2.82
N MET A 117 -1.46 24.26 2.34
CA MET A 117 -1.25 23.02 3.08
C MET A 117 0.24 22.72 3.22
N THR A 118 0.60 22.11 4.34
CA THR A 118 1.94 21.57 4.54
C THR A 118 2.17 20.34 3.66
N SER A 119 3.44 20.06 3.32
CA SER A 119 3.78 18.83 2.59
C SER A 119 3.34 17.56 3.32
N THR A 120 3.20 17.60 4.65
CA THR A 120 2.71 16.49 5.47
C THR A 120 1.22 16.25 5.22
N GLU A 121 0.39 17.29 5.25
CA GLU A 121 -1.04 17.15 5.00
C GLU A 121 -1.32 16.73 3.56
N ILE A 122 -0.55 17.25 2.60
CA ILE A 122 -0.64 16.83 1.19
C ILE A 122 -0.25 15.35 1.06
N ALA A 123 0.83 14.92 1.72
CA ALA A 123 1.26 13.53 1.73
C ALA A 123 0.21 12.60 2.33
N GLU A 124 -0.44 13.00 3.42
CA GLU A 124 -1.54 12.24 4.03
C GLU A 124 -2.75 12.11 3.09
N LYS A 125 -3.14 13.20 2.42
CA LYS A 125 -4.28 13.20 1.48
C LYS A 125 -4.00 12.33 0.25
N LEU A 126 -2.79 12.38 -0.28
CA LEU A 126 -2.38 11.60 -1.45
C LEU A 126 -1.96 10.17 -1.10
N GLY A 127 -1.78 9.86 0.20
CA GLY A 127 -1.23 8.57 0.64
C GLY A 127 0.22 8.36 0.19
N ARG A 128 0.99 9.45 0.07
CA ARG A 128 2.39 9.46 -0.35
C ARG A 128 3.31 9.74 0.84
N THR A 129 4.61 9.61 0.64
CA THR A 129 5.58 10.07 1.63
C THR A 129 5.81 11.58 1.49
N VAL A 130 6.11 12.25 2.61
CA VAL A 130 6.43 13.69 2.62
C VAL A 130 7.59 14.02 1.68
N GLY A 131 8.61 13.16 1.65
CA GLY A 131 9.77 13.31 0.77
C GLY A 131 9.40 13.26 -0.72
N ALA A 132 8.50 12.34 -1.11
CA ALA A 132 8.01 12.25 -2.48
C ALA A 132 7.24 13.51 -2.90
N VAL A 133 6.35 14.01 -2.03
CA VAL A 133 5.59 15.25 -2.28
C VAL A 133 6.52 16.45 -2.45
N LYS A 134 7.53 16.61 -1.59
CA LYS A 134 8.51 17.70 -1.70
C LYS A 134 9.27 17.66 -3.03
N LEU A 135 9.73 16.48 -3.42
CA LEU A 135 10.46 16.28 -4.68
C LEU A 135 9.59 16.61 -5.89
N GLN A 136 8.33 16.17 -5.87
CA GLN A 136 7.40 16.43 -6.96
C GLN A 136 6.99 17.89 -7.03
N ALA A 137 6.68 18.54 -5.90
CA ALA A 137 6.38 19.97 -5.87
C ALA A 137 7.54 20.81 -6.43
N HIS A 138 8.78 20.44 -6.08
CA HIS A 138 9.96 21.07 -6.66
C HIS A 138 10.06 20.86 -8.18
N LYS A 139 9.81 19.63 -8.67
CA LYS A 139 9.80 19.33 -10.11
C LYS A 139 8.73 20.11 -10.87
N LEU A 140 7.51 20.20 -10.32
CA LEU A 140 6.40 20.95 -10.90
C LEU A 140 6.71 22.44 -10.96
N ARG A 141 7.27 23.01 -9.87
CA ARG A 141 7.71 24.40 -9.84
C ARG A 141 8.79 24.70 -10.88
N TRP A 142 9.80 23.84 -10.97
CA TRP A 142 10.87 23.97 -11.97
C TRP A 142 10.33 23.90 -13.40
N SER A 143 9.38 22.99 -13.66
CA SER A 143 8.73 22.87 -14.96
C SER A 143 7.87 24.08 -15.32
N ALA A 144 7.20 24.70 -14.34
CA ALA A 144 6.42 25.92 -14.55
C ALA A 144 7.31 27.10 -14.93
N ILE A 145 8.42 27.31 -14.20
CA ILE A 145 9.38 28.40 -14.44
C ILE A 145 9.99 28.31 -15.86
N ASN A 146 10.38 27.11 -16.30
CA ASN A 146 10.96 26.93 -17.63
C ASN A 146 9.94 27.09 -18.78
N ASN A 147 8.67 26.80 -18.53
CA ASN A 147 7.60 27.05 -19.50
C ASN A 147 7.21 28.54 -19.58
N GLU A 148 7.35 29.29 -18.48
CA GLU A 148 7.13 30.75 -18.49
C GLU A 148 8.28 31.49 -19.19
N GLY A 149 9.54 31.07 -19.00
CA GLY A 149 10.70 31.65 -19.69
C GLY A 149 10.74 31.44 -21.22
N GLN A 150 9.92 30.54 -21.78
CA GLN A 150 9.74 30.39 -23.23
C GLN A 150 8.63 31.30 -23.81
N LYS A 151 7.73 31.85 -22.98
CA LYS A 151 6.68 32.78 -23.43
C LYS A 151 7.24 34.18 -23.72
N ASP A 152 8.35 34.56 -23.10
CA ASP A 152 9.00 35.86 -23.29
C ASP A 152 9.87 35.94 -24.58
N LEU A 153 9.94 34.86 -25.38
CA LEU A 153 10.65 34.84 -26.68
C LEU A 153 9.72 34.97 -27.90
N VAL A 154 8.44 35.29 -27.69
CA VAL A 154 7.51 35.61 -28.77
C VAL A 154 6.76 36.89 -28.39
N THR A 155 7.17 38.06 -28.88
CA THR A 155 6.61 38.76 -30.07
C THR A 155 7.17 40.21 -30.09
N PRO A 156 7.06 41.06 -31.15
CA PRO A 156 6.24 40.94 -32.37
C PRO A 156 6.99 41.25 -33.69
N THR A 157 6.33 41.04 -34.82
CA THR A 157 6.56 41.82 -36.06
C THR A 157 5.27 42.54 -36.39
#